data_AF-A0A7J6R6V4-F1
#
_entry.id   AF-A0A7J6R6V4-F1
#
_cell.length_a   1.000
_cell.length_b   1.000
_cell.length_c   1.000
_cell.angle_alpha   90.00
_cell.angle_beta   90.00
_cell.angle_gamma   90.00
#
_symmetry.space_group_name_H-M   'P 1'
#
loop_
_entity.id
_entity.type
_entity.pdbx_description
1 polymer ?
#
loop_
_entity_poly.entity_id
_entity_poly.type
_entity_poly.pdbx_seq_one_letter_code
_entity_poly.pdbx_strand_id
1 'polypeptide(L)'
;MAAKRKVSTEEGQALADKYGMAFFETSAKSGLNVEQAFRAIAERVCDSYDLLSGIPPRAHNNGSVANSNAVKLSERRGNGGAGGNGGAAASGPEKRKCC
;
A
#
# COMPACT_ATOMS: atom_id res chain seq x y z
N MET A 1 -16.34 -18.03 -11.89
CA MET A 1 -16.00 -18.06 -10.45
C MET A 1 -16.79 -16.96 -9.77
N ALA A 2 -17.83 -17.31 -9.01
CA ALA A 2 -18.69 -16.31 -8.37
C ALA A 2 -17.89 -15.55 -7.30
N ALA A 3 -17.93 -14.21 -7.33
CA ALA A 3 -17.32 -13.39 -6.30
C ALA A 3 -17.96 -13.74 -4.95
N LYS A 4 -17.17 -14.27 -4.01
CA LYS A 4 -17.62 -14.70 -2.66
C LYS A 4 -17.92 -13.51 -1.74
N ARG A 5 -18.42 -12.42 -2.31
CA ARG A 5 -18.72 -11.18 -1.62
C ARG A 5 -19.96 -11.42 -0.75
N LYS A 6 -19.80 -11.23 0.56
CA LYS A 6 -20.87 -11.43 1.55
C LYS A 6 -21.52 -10.14 2.02
N VAL A 7 -20.82 -9.03 1.84
CA VAL A 7 -21.23 -7.68 2.27
C VAL A 7 -21.19 -6.78 1.05
N SER A 8 -22.26 -6.04 0.80
CA SER A 8 -22.31 -5.06 -0.28
C SER A 8 -21.55 -3.79 0.11
N THR A 9 -21.21 -2.96 -0.88
CA THR A 9 -20.53 -1.68 -0.59
C THR A 9 -21.43 -0.79 0.25
N GLU A 10 -22.74 -0.76 -0.06
CA GLU A 10 -23.69 0.11 0.63
C GLU A 10 -23.85 -0.28 2.11
N GLU A 11 -23.88 -1.58 2.41
CA GLU A 11 -23.97 -2.05 3.79
C GLU A 11 -22.74 -1.64 4.61
N GLY A 12 -21.54 -1.80 4.03
CA GLY A 12 -20.29 -1.37 4.66
C GLY A 12 -20.23 0.14 4.89
N GLN A 13 -20.66 0.92 3.89
CA GLN A 13 -20.72 2.39 3.97
C GLN A 13 -21.71 2.84 5.05
N ALA A 14 -22.92 2.30 5.04
CA ALA A 14 -23.96 2.65 6.02
C ALA A 14 -23.53 2.34 7.46
N LEU A 15 -22.73 1.30 7.66
CA LEU A 15 -22.16 1.00 8.98
C LEU A 15 -21.11 2.03 9.39
N ALA A 16 -20.21 2.41 8.48
CA ALA A 16 -19.19 3.41 8.75
C ALA A 16 -19.82 4.77 9.07
N ASP A 17 -20.84 5.19 8.32
CA ASP A 17 -21.58 6.43 8.54
C ASP A 17 -22.24 6.47 9.93
N LYS A 18 -22.82 5.33 10.37
CA LYS A 18 -23.42 5.21 11.71
C LYS A 18 -22.43 5.47 12.85
N TYR A 19 -21.17 5.11 12.66
CA TYR A 19 -20.13 5.31 13.66
C TYR A 19 -19.24 6.55 13.37
N GLY A 20 -19.55 7.33 12.33
CA GLY A 20 -18.74 8.48 11.93
C GLY A 20 -17.32 8.12 11.48
N MET A 21 -17.13 6.90 10.95
CA MET A 21 -15.85 6.39 10.47
C MET A 21 -15.72 6.54 8.96
N ALA A 22 -14.48 6.61 8.45
CA ALA A 22 -14.22 6.55 7.01
C ALA A 22 -14.29 5.10 6.50
N PHE A 23 -14.79 4.91 5.29
CA PHE A 23 -14.91 3.60 4.64
C PHE A 23 -14.04 3.52 3.38
N PHE A 24 -13.33 2.41 3.20
CA PHE A 24 -12.48 2.16 2.03
C PHE A 24 -12.56 0.69 1.61
N GLU A 25 -12.79 0.42 0.33
CA GLU A 25 -12.62 -0.92 -0.23
C GLU A 25 -11.19 -1.07 -0.77
N THR A 26 -10.40 -1.97 -0.18
CA THR A 26 -8.99 -2.18 -0.56
C THR A 26 -8.71 -3.64 -0.92
N SER A 27 -7.72 -3.86 -1.77
CA SER A 27 -7.26 -5.22 -2.10
C SER A 27 -5.76 -5.35 -1.85
N ALA A 28 -5.40 -5.96 -0.72
CA ALA A 28 -4.00 -6.21 -0.37
C ALA A 28 -3.27 -7.06 -1.44
N LYS A 29 -3.99 -7.96 -2.12
CA LYS A 29 -3.42 -8.83 -3.17
C LYS A 29 -3.01 -8.06 -4.43
N SER A 30 -3.76 -7.01 -4.79
CA SER A 30 -3.54 -6.25 -6.02
C SER A 30 -3.01 -4.84 -5.77
N GLY A 31 -2.84 -4.45 -4.50
CA GLY A 31 -2.45 -3.10 -4.11
C GLY A 31 -3.53 -2.03 -4.28
N LEU A 32 -4.76 -2.40 -4.67
CA LEU A 32 -5.82 -1.43 -4.92
C LEU A 32 -6.22 -0.71 -3.64
N ASN A 33 -6.24 0.63 -3.71
CA ASN A 33 -6.67 1.57 -2.68
C ASN A 33 -5.92 1.50 -1.34
N VAL A 34 -4.84 0.73 -1.25
CA VAL A 34 -4.07 0.58 -0.01
C VAL A 34 -3.37 1.90 0.34
N GLU A 35 -2.64 2.50 -0.60
CA GLU A 35 -1.92 3.76 -0.38
C GLU A 35 -2.87 4.91 -0.04
N GLN A 36 -3.98 5.03 -0.76
CA GLN A 36 -4.99 6.06 -0.53
C GLN A 36 -5.64 5.92 0.85
N ALA A 37 -5.95 4.70 1.29
CA ALA A 37 -6.52 4.45 2.62
C ALA A 37 -5.55 4.88 3.73
N PHE A 38 -4.28 4.49 3.65
CA PHE A 38 -3.28 4.90 4.64
C PHE A 38 -3.04 6.40 4.65
N ARG A 39 -2.99 7.03 3.47
CA ARG A 39 -2.85 8.48 3.34
C ARG A 39 -4.01 9.23 3.98
N ALA A 40 -5.25 8.84 3.67
CA ALA A 40 -6.44 9.50 4.21
C ALA A 40 -6.52 9.37 5.75
N ILE A 41 -6.09 8.24 6.31
CA ILE A 41 -6.02 8.07 7.77
C ILE A 41 -4.97 9.01 8.37
N ALA A 42 -3.77 9.05 7.78
CA ALA A 42 -2.70 9.92 8.25
C ALA A 42 -3.10 11.40 8.21
N GLU A 43 -3.71 11.84 7.11
CA GLU A 43 -4.24 13.21 6.94
C GLU A 43 -5.27 13.52 8.03
N ARG A 44 -6.26 12.64 8.24
CA ARG A 44 -7.30 12.87 9.26
C ARG A 44 -6.74 12.97 10.67
N VAL A 45 -5.70 12.20 10.97
CA VAL A 45 -5.01 12.27 12.26
C VAL A 45 -4.25 13.60 12.37
N CYS A 46 -3.46 13.98 11.36
CA CYS A 46 -2.76 15.27 11.33
C CYS A 46 -3.73 16.46 11.47
N ASP A 47 -4.82 16.48 10.71
CA ASP A 47 -5.84 17.54 10.78
C ASP A 47 -6.47 17.63 12.17
N SER A 48 -6.78 16.48 12.79
CA SER A 48 -7.34 16.46 14.14
C SER A 48 -6.38 16.99 15.20
N TYR A 49 -5.07 16.73 15.03
CA TYR A 49 -4.04 17.27 15.92
C TYR A 49 -3.80 18.75 15.67
N ASP A 50 -3.79 19.22 14.42
CA ASP A 50 -3.62 20.64 14.08
C ASP A 50 -4.76 21.50 14.67
N LEU A 51 -6.01 21.02 14.57
CA LEU A 51 -7.17 21.67 15.19
C LEU A 51 -7.08 21.75 16.72
N LEU A 52 -6.45 20.75 17.36
CA LEU A 52 -6.29 20.71 18.81
C LEU A 52 -5.06 21.49 19.31
N SER A 53 -4.02 21.61 18.48
CA SER A 53 -2.73 22.21 18.85
C SER A 53 -2.57 23.67 18.42
N GLY A 54 -3.56 24.26 17.74
CA GLY A 54 -3.57 25.68 17.38
C GLY A 54 -2.54 26.05 16.31
N ILE A 55 -2.03 25.05 15.57
CA ILE A 55 -1.10 25.24 14.46
C ILE A 55 -1.96 25.46 13.20
N PRO A 56 -1.74 26.54 12.42
CA PRO A 56 -2.53 26.79 11.22
C PRO A 56 -2.32 25.66 10.21
N PRO A 57 -3.38 25.25 9.47
CA PRO A 57 -3.30 24.14 8.53
C PRO A 57 -2.22 24.44 7.49
N ARG A 58 -1.24 23.55 7.36
CA ARG A 58 -0.23 23.66 6.29
C ARG A 58 -0.95 23.50 4.96
N ALA A 59 -0.96 24.57 4.16
CA ALA A 59 -1.53 24.58 2.82
C ALA A 59 -0.94 23.41 2.01
N HIS A 60 -1.83 22.56 1.49
CA HIS A 60 -1.48 21.48 0.60
C HIS A 60 -1.00 22.08 -0.74
N ASN A 61 0.30 22.07 -1.00
CA ASN A 61 0.76 22.25 -2.37
C ASN A 61 0.62 20.92 -3.09
N ASN A 62 -0.23 20.87 -4.12
CA ASN A 62 -0.37 19.72 -5.02
C ASN A 62 0.83 19.56 -5.99
N GLY A 63 2.01 20.02 -5.57
CA GLY A 63 3.20 20.14 -6.40
C GLY A 63 4.39 19.44 -5.76
N SER A 64 4.69 18.25 -6.28
CA SER A 64 5.96 17.54 -6.13
C SER A 64 6.38 17.21 -4.69
N VAL A 65 5.77 16.16 -4.11
CA VAL A 65 6.45 15.39 -3.05
C VAL A 65 7.65 14.68 -3.67
N ALA A 66 8.80 15.37 -3.65
CA ALA A 66 10.08 14.78 -3.99
C ALA A 66 10.37 13.66 -2.98
N ASN A 67 10.22 12.43 -3.46
CA ASN A 67 10.75 11.18 -2.94
C ASN A 67 11.62 11.29 -1.67
N SER A 68 11.03 10.97 -0.53
CA SER A 68 11.73 10.31 0.58
C SER A 68 10.69 9.50 1.36
N ASN A 69 10.83 8.18 1.37
CA ASN A 69 10.10 7.22 2.23
C ASN A 69 8.78 6.60 1.69
N ALA A 70 8.61 6.48 0.38
CA ALA A 70 7.68 5.46 -0.13
C ALA A 70 8.28 4.07 0.17
N VAL A 71 7.64 3.29 1.05
CA VAL A 71 7.98 1.87 1.27
C VAL A 71 7.71 1.14 -0.03
N LYS A 72 8.75 1.01 -0.85
CA LYS A 72 8.71 0.23 -2.09
C LYS A 72 8.54 -1.24 -1.69
N LEU A 73 7.31 -1.74 -1.76
CA LEU A 73 7.05 -3.17 -1.74
C LEU A 73 7.55 -3.72 -3.08
N SER A 74 8.85 -4.02 -3.16
CA SER A 74 9.43 -4.57 -4.37
C SER A 74 8.93 -6.01 -4.54
N GLU A 75 7.92 -6.19 -5.39
CA GLU A 75 7.70 -7.48 -6.03
C GLU A 75 9.01 -7.86 -6.73
N ARG A 76 9.62 -8.99 -6.34
CA ARG A 76 10.69 -9.62 -7.10
C ARG A 76 10.11 -10.11 -8.43
N ARG A 77 9.93 -9.19 -9.38
CA ARG A 77 9.84 -9.53 -10.80
C ARG A 77 11.22 -10.00 -11.23
N GLY A 78 11.38 -11.33 -11.28
CA GLY A 78 12.45 -11.97 -12.02
C GLY A 78 12.36 -11.53 -13.48
N ASN A 79 13.20 -10.56 -13.86
CA ASN A 79 13.39 -10.15 -15.23
C ASN A 79 14.52 -11.00 -15.82
N GLY A 80 14.15 -12.00 -16.61
CA GLY A 80 15.08 -12.77 -17.43
C GLY A 80 15.66 -11.89 -18.52
N GLY A 81 16.97 -11.64 -18.45
CA GLY A 81 17.75 -10.97 -19.47
C GLY A 81 18.92 -11.86 -19.87
N ALA A 82 18.90 -12.32 -21.12
CA ALA A 82 19.95 -13.11 -21.74
C ALA A 82 21.24 -12.30 -21.93
N GLY A 83 22.38 -12.92 -21.62
CA GLY A 83 23.72 -12.40 -21.92
C GLY A 83 24.75 -13.50 -21.68
N GLY A 84 25.36 -14.01 -22.75
CA GLY A 84 26.24 -15.18 -22.73
C GLY A 84 27.72 -14.89 -22.51
N ASN A 85 28.43 -16.01 -22.32
CA ASN A 85 29.88 -16.29 -22.36
C ASN A 85 30.75 -15.98 -21.13
N GLY A 86 31.33 -17.05 -20.57
CA GLY A 86 32.59 -16.99 -19.83
C GLY A 86 32.76 -18.01 -18.70
N GLY A 87 33.29 -19.20 -19.01
CA GLY A 87 34.36 -19.88 -18.27
C GLY A 87 34.28 -20.21 -16.76
N ALA A 88 34.53 -21.49 -16.49
CA ALA A 88 35.23 -22.08 -15.32
C ALA A 88 34.46 -22.36 -14.00
N ALA A 89 34.28 -23.66 -13.76
CA ALA A 89 34.47 -24.44 -12.53
C ALA A 89 34.20 -23.80 -11.14
N ALA A 90 33.26 -24.40 -10.38
CA ALA A 90 33.51 -24.98 -9.05
C ALA A 90 32.23 -25.59 -8.44
N SER A 91 32.46 -26.57 -7.57
CA SER A 91 31.59 -27.55 -6.90
C SER A 91 30.67 -27.05 -5.77
N GLY A 92 29.38 -27.46 -5.79
CA GLY A 92 28.45 -27.76 -4.66
C GLY A 92 28.24 -26.77 -3.49
N PRO A 93 27.37 -27.04 -2.48
CA PRO A 93 26.20 -27.95 -2.42
C PRO A 93 24.87 -27.26 -1.98
N GLU A 94 23.76 -27.97 -2.23
CA GLU A 94 22.45 -28.03 -1.56
C GLU A 94 22.12 -27.06 -0.39
N LYS A 95 20.93 -26.40 -0.45
CA LYS A 95 19.81 -26.56 0.54
C LYS A 95 18.73 -25.46 0.47
N ARG A 96 17.52 -25.92 0.86
CA ARG A 96 16.32 -25.23 1.40
C ARG A 96 15.21 -24.87 0.42
N LYS A 97 14.26 -25.82 0.35
CA LYS A 97 12.89 -25.66 -0.10
C LYS A 97 12.11 -24.97 1.03
N CYS A 98 11.65 -23.74 0.80
CA CYS A 98 10.75 -23.05 1.72
C CYS A 98 9.36 -23.71 1.67
N CYS A 99 8.80 -23.94 2.85
CA CYS A 99 7.39 -24.30 3.03
C CYS A 99 6.46 -23.14 2.69
#